data_AF-A0A7G9L6X3-F1
#
_entry.id   AF-A0A7G9L6X3-F1
#
_cell.length_a   1.000
_cell.length_b   1.000
_cell.length_c   1.000
_cell.angle_alpha   90.00
_cell.angle_beta   90.00
_cell.angle_gamma   90.00
#
_symmetry.space_group_name_H-M   'P 1'
#
loop_
_entity.id
_entity.type
_entity.pdbx_description
1 polymer ?
#
loop_
_entity_poly.entity_id
_entity_poly.type
_entity_poly.pdbx_seq_one_letter_code
_entity_poly.pdbx_strand_id
1 'polypeptide(L)'
;MINYIIQVVLCQVFFLVIYDLFLSKETFFNKNRWYLLGTPILSFILPFIKIQTFQKVLPEKFFVYLPEIVIAPNKIIEKTTFYQSINYVNVIFWIGVSFFTILFLVKLIKIFILIKKYQIEKKEGFTLVHLSKQTTAFSFFNYIFLGKEIPESQKSQIIEHELVHSKQRHSLDLLFFEFLKIVMWFNPMIFIYQKRITLVHEYISDEIATKLTPKENYINNLLSNFFQVENIAFVNQFYKQTLIKKRIIMMTKNKSKKMNQLKYLVLIPVLASLLFYISCTKTSKNEEIEPLIEVEEIIEVVEQSSQIENTNDIENGEIIEVEESVPFMKIEKAPTFPGCETGDKKCFSEMVQKHFIENFDSKLPNKLGLKAGKKRVFIGFMVDKEGRVVDVKARAPHPKIKAEVLRVMTTLPKMIPGTQKGQNVGVKFSIPFVIIVK
;
A
#
# COMPACT_ATOMS: atom_id res chain seq x y z
N MET A 1 -2.63 1.94 7.11
CA MET A 1 -3.65 2.54 6.21
C MET A 1 -3.02 3.05 4.91
N ILE A 2 -1.94 3.84 4.97
CA ILE A 2 -1.27 4.40 3.77
C ILE A 2 -0.76 3.30 2.82
N ASN A 3 -0.08 2.26 3.33
CA ASN A 3 0.39 1.13 2.50
C ASN A 3 -0.74 0.45 1.72
N TYR A 4 -1.91 0.31 2.35
CA TYR A 4 -3.10 -0.25 1.68
C TYR A 4 -3.55 0.67 0.53
N ILE A 5 -3.66 1.98 0.77
CA ILE A 5 -4.05 2.95 -0.26
C ILE A 5 -3.07 2.92 -1.44
N ILE A 6 -1.76 2.86 -1.17
CA ILE A 6 -0.72 2.77 -2.21
C ILE A 6 -0.90 1.48 -3.04
N GLN A 7 -1.11 0.34 -2.37
CA GLN A 7 -1.36 -0.94 -3.06
C GLN A 7 -2.60 -0.87 -3.97
N VAL A 8 -3.70 -0.30 -3.48
CA VAL A 8 -4.94 -0.12 -4.26
C VAL A 8 -4.69 0.77 -5.49
N VAL A 9 -4.03 1.92 -5.31
CA VAL A 9 -3.72 2.84 -6.41
C VAL A 9 -2.81 2.18 -7.44
N LEU A 10 -1.80 1.44 -6.99
CA LEU A 10 -0.89 0.70 -7.87
C LEU A 10 -1.66 -0.34 -8.69
N CYS A 11 -2.53 -1.14 -8.07
CA CYS A 11 -3.38 -2.10 -8.80
C CYS A 11 -4.25 -1.41 -9.86
N GLN A 12 -4.85 -0.26 -9.54
CA GLN A 12 -5.68 0.50 -10.48
C GLN A 12 -4.89 1.04 -11.67
N VAL A 13 -3.66 1.53 -11.44
CA VAL A 13 -2.76 1.97 -12.52
C VAL A 13 -2.48 0.79 -13.47
N PHE A 14 -2.10 -0.37 -12.94
CA PHE A 14 -1.81 -1.54 -13.76
C PHE A 14 -3.02 -1.98 -14.59
N PHE A 15 -4.21 -2.06 -14.00
CA PHE A 15 -5.43 -2.41 -14.73
C PHE A 15 -5.78 -1.40 -15.83
N LEU A 16 -5.63 -0.10 -15.58
CA LEU A 16 -5.86 0.93 -16.60
C LEU A 16 -4.85 0.84 -17.75
N VAL A 17 -3.57 0.56 -17.46
CA VAL A 17 -2.54 0.39 -18.50
C VAL A 17 -2.87 -0.79 -19.40
N ILE A 18 -3.26 -1.93 -18.82
CA ILE A 18 -3.67 -3.12 -19.58
C ILE A 18 -4.88 -2.81 -20.46
N TYR A 19 -5.86 -2.12 -19.90
CA TYR A 19 -7.02 -1.67 -20.65
C TYR A 19 -6.61 -0.80 -21.85
N ASP A 20 -5.83 0.26 -21.62
CA ASP A 20 -5.47 1.21 -22.66
C ASP A 20 -4.62 0.57 -23.76
N LEU A 21 -3.69 -0.34 -23.42
CA LEU A 21 -2.80 -0.98 -24.40
C LEU A 21 -3.49 -2.09 -25.21
N PHE A 22 -4.24 -2.98 -24.56
CA PHE A 22 -4.71 -4.22 -25.16
C PHE A 22 -6.22 -4.22 -25.44
N LEU A 23 -7.05 -3.69 -24.54
CA LEU A 23 -8.52 -3.85 -24.60
C LEU A 23 -9.23 -2.67 -25.25
N SER A 24 -8.72 -1.45 -25.09
CA SER A 24 -9.35 -0.21 -25.57
C SER A 24 -9.53 -0.17 -27.09
N LYS A 25 -8.71 -0.95 -27.80
CA LYS A 25 -8.71 -1.07 -29.27
C LYS A 25 -9.72 -2.10 -29.77
N GLU A 26 -10.31 -2.92 -28.91
CA GLU A 26 -11.20 -4.02 -29.33
C GLU A 26 -12.67 -3.58 -29.39
N THR A 27 -13.42 -4.11 -30.36
CA THR A 27 -14.85 -3.81 -30.54
C THR A 27 -15.77 -4.62 -29.62
N PHE A 28 -15.22 -5.22 -28.55
CA PHE A 28 -15.99 -5.99 -27.56
C PHE A 28 -16.47 -5.07 -26.42
N PHE A 29 -17.34 -4.11 -26.74
CA PHE A 29 -17.69 -3.02 -25.84
C PHE A 29 -18.31 -3.48 -24.51
N ASN A 30 -19.19 -4.48 -24.54
CA ASN A 30 -19.78 -5.03 -23.32
C ASN A 30 -18.73 -5.67 -22.39
N LYS A 31 -17.74 -6.40 -22.94
CA LYS A 31 -16.67 -7.00 -22.13
C LYS A 31 -15.76 -5.91 -21.54
N ASN A 32 -15.47 -4.88 -22.34
CA ASN A 32 -14.74 -3.68 -21.87
C ASN A 32 -15.49 -2.94 -20.75
N ARG A 33 -16.82 -2.84 -20.83
CA ARG A 33 -17.67 -2.26 -19.77
C ARG A 33 -17.51 -3.04 -18.46
N TRP A 34 -17.69 -4.36 -18.50
CA TRP A 34 -17.54 -5.22 -17.32
C TRP A 34 -16.13 -5.20 -16.73
N TYR A 35 -15.09 -5.17 -17.57
CA TYR A 35 -13.71 -5.02 -17.13
C TYR A 35 -13.49 -3.72 -16.34
N LEU A 36 -13.97 -2.59 -16.88
CA LEU A 36 -13.81 -1.28 -16.25
C LEU A 36 -14.63 -1.12 -14.97
N LEU A 37 -15.77 -1.81 -14.83
CA LEU A 37 -16.55 -1.83 -13.59
C LEU A 37 -15.96 -2.76 -12.53
N GLY A 38 -15.46 -3.94 -12.94
CA GLY A 38 -14.97 -4.96 -12.02
C GLY A 38 -13.56 -4.68 -11.47
N THR A 39 -12.64 -4.16 -12.30
CA THR A 39 -11.24 -3.96 -11.90
C THR A 39 -11.01 -2.95 -10.76
N PRO A 40 -11.75 -1.82 -10.65
CA PRO A 40 -11.67 -0.96 -9.48
C PRO A 40 -12.08 -1.70 -8.21
N ILE A 41 -13.17 -2.48 -8.23
CA ILE A 41 -13.62 -3.27 -7.06
C ILE A 41 -12.57 -4.30 -6.69
N LEU A 42 -12.04 -5.00 -7.69
CA LEU A 42 -10.98 -6.00 -7.51
C LEU A 42 -9.72 -5.39 -6.88
N SER A 43 -9.37 -4.15 -7.22
CA SER A 43 -8.24 -3.44 -6.62
C SER A 43 -8.37 -3.23 -5.12
N PHE A 44 -9.60 -3.10 -4.59
CA PHE A 44 -9.84 -3.00 -3.14
C PHE A 44 -9.77 -4.36 -2.45
N ILE A 45 -10.18 -5.42 -3.14
CA ILE A 45 -10.24 -6.79 -2.61
C ILE A 45 -8.84 -7.44 -2.58
N LEU A 46 -8.02 -7.21 -3.60
CA LEU A 46 -6.72 -7.88 -3.76
C LEU A 46 -5.78 -7.75 -2.57
N PRO A 47 -5.57 -6.57 -1.96
CA PRO A 47 -4.68 -6.44 -0.80
C PRO A 47 -5.12 -7.23 0.44
N PHE A 48 -6.39 -7.66 0.51
CA PHE A 48 -6.89 -8.51 1.60
C PHE A 48 -6.58 -10.00 1.40
N ILE A 49 -6.21 -10.42 0.18
CA ILE A 49 -5.90 -11.82 -0.13
C ILE A 49 -4.45 -12.10 0.28
N LYS A 50 -4.26 -12.67 1.48
CA LYS A 50 -2.94 -13.07 2.00
C LYS A 50 -2.63 -14.51 1.64
N ILE A 51 -1.65 -14.74 0.76
CA ILE A 51 -1.15 -16.09 0.46
C ILE A 51 0.06 -16.37 1.35
N GLN A 52 -0.12 -17.21 2.38
CA GLN A 52 0.90 -17.49 3.40
C GLN A 52 2.05 -18.40 2.89
N THR A 53 1.91 -18.99 1.70
CA THR A 53 2.83 -20.02 1.17
C THR A 53 4.23 -19.48 0.86
N PHE A 54 4.36 -18.22 0.44
CA PHE A 54 5.64 -17.63 0.00
C PHE A 54 6.50 -17.06 1.13
N GLN A 55 6.00 -17.05 2.37
CA GLN A 55 6.70 -16.44 3.51
C GLN A 55 7.82 -17.30 4.12
N LYS A 56 8.06 -18.52 3.60
CA LYS A 56 8.98 -19.51 4.17
C LYS A 56 10.37 -19.59 3.50
N VAL A 57 10.66 -18.78 2.49
CA VAL A 57 11.85 -18.96 1.62
C VAL A 57 13.04 -18.06 2.00
N LEU A 58 13.01 -17.36 3.15
CA LEU A 58 14.14 -16.56 3.62
C LEU A 58 14.51 -16.93 5.07
N PRO A 59 15.77 -17.36 5.34
CA PRO A 59 16.24 -17.57 6.70
C PRO A 59 16.42 -16.20 7.38
N GLU A 60 15.46 -15.83 8.22
CA GLU A 60 15.57 -14.70 9.13
C GLU A 60 16.72 -14.98 10.13
N LYS A 61 17.81 -14.22 10.07
CA LYS A 61 18.85 -14.23 11.11
C LYS A 61 18.30 -13.51 12.34
N PHE A 62 17.92 -14.27 13.37
CA PHE A 62 17.27 -13.72 14.56
C PHE A 62 18.29 -13.30 15.61
N PHE A 63 18.42 -12.00 15.85
CA PHE A 63 19.03 -11.46 17.06
C PHE A 63 17.97 -11.42 18.17
N VAL A 64 18.29 -11.89 19.36
CA VAL A 64 17.43 -11.73 20.56
C VAL A 64 17.77 -10.38 21.17
N TYR A 65 16.86 -9.42 21.02
CA TYR A 65 16.94 -8.14 21.69
C TYR A 65 16.35 -8.27 23.09
N LEU A 66 17.14 -7.99 24.12
CA LEU A 66 16.61 -7.82 25.48
C LEU A 66 15.99 -6.42 25.63
N PRO A 67 15.00 -6.22 26.53
CA PRO A 67 14.40 -4.92 26.79
C PRO A 67 15.47 -3.86 27.14
N GLU A 68 15.28 -2.65 26.64
CA GLU A 68 16.18 -1.52 26.91
C GLU A 68 16.24 -1.18 28.40
N ILE A 69 17.45 -1.16 28.98
CA ILE A 69 17.67 -0.70 30.36
C ILE A 69 17.82 0.83 30.34
N VAL A 70 17.03 1.56 31.13
CA VAL A 70 17.18 3.02 31.31
C VAL A 70 17.64 3.30 32.73
N ILE A 71 18.92 3.68 32.90
CA ILE A 71 19.43 4.12 34.21
C ILE A 71 19.16 5.61 34.35
N ALA A 72 18.09 5.95 35.08
CA ALA A 72 17.75 7.32 35.45
C ALA A 72 17.94 7.50 36.97
N PRO A 73 18.67 8.53 37.43
CA PRO A 73 18.68 8.87 38.85
C PRO A 73 17.31 9.43 39.25
N ASN A 74 16.58 8.62 40.03
CA ASN A 74 15.26 8.83 40.62
C ASN A 74 14.11 9.09 39.62
N LYS A 75 13.15 8.15 39.58
CA LYS A 75 11.84 8.30 38.94
C LYS A 75 11.12 9.53 39.53
N ILE A 76 11.12 10.63 38.81
CA ILE A 76 10.02 11.59 38.90
C ILE A 76 8.88 10.95 38.13
N ILE A 77 7.81 10.62 38.84
CA ILE A 77 6.55 10.17 38.24
C ILE A 77 5.98 11.39 37.52
N GLU A 78 6.36 11.59 36.25
CA GLU A 78 5.63 12.48 35.38
C GLU A 78 4.29 11.83 35.06
N LYS A 79 3.21 12.39 35.62
CA LYS A 79 1.85 12.11 35.17
C LYS A 79 1.79 12.43 33.69
N THR A 80 1.61 11.41 32.86
CA THR A 80 1.31 11.55 31.44
C THR A 80 -0.03 12.28 31.30
N THR A 81 0.02 13.58 31.09
CA THR A 81 -1.10 14.30 30.49
C THR A 81 -1.38 13.66 29.14
N PHE A 82 -2.56 13.06 28.98
CA PHE A 82 -3.05 12.55 27.71
C PHE A 82 -3.14 13.71 26.70
N TYR A 83 -2.06 13.97 25.96
CA TYR A 83 -2.15 14.71 24.71
C TYR A 83 -2.79 13.76 23.68
N GLN A 84 -4.10 13.84 23.50
CA GLN A 84 -4.71 13.34 22.27
C GLN A 84 -4.23 14.26 21.14
N SER A 85 -3.15 13.87 20.47
CA SER A 85 -2.71 14.54 19.25
C SER A 85 -3.82 14.39 18.21
N ILE A 86 -4.41 15.52 17.80
CA ILE A 86 -5.37 15.54 16.71
C ILE A 86 -4.63 15.06 15.45
N ASN A 87 -5.09 13.96 14.88
CA ASN A 87 -4.54 13.45 13.64
C ASN A 87 -5.06 14.29 12.47
N TYR A 88 -4.30 15.32 12.09
CA TYR A 88 -4.62 16.21 10.96
C TYR A 88 -4.88 15.47 9.64
N VAL A 89 -4.25 14.31 9.41
CA VAL A 89 -4.48 13.48 8.22
C VAL A 89 -5.89 12.89 8.20
N ASN A 90 -6.42 12.51 9.36
CA ASN A 90 -7.80 12.02 9.45
C ASN A 90 -8.80 13.17 9.24
N VAL A 91 -8.53 14.33 9.84
CA VAL A 91 -9.38 15.53 9.70
C VAL A 91 -9.46 15.96 8.23
N ILE A 92 -8.33 16.07 7.53
CA ILE A 92 -8.32 16.48 6.11
C ILE A 92 -9.02 15.45 5.21
N PHE A 93 -8.91 14.16 5.53
CA PHE A 93 -9.62 13.11 4.81
C PHE A 93 -11.14 13.28 4.89
N TRP A 94 -11.68 13.50 6.10
CA TRP A 94 -13.12 13.71 6.31
C TRP A 94 -13.64 15.01 5.71
N ILE A 95 -12.85 16.08 5.72
CA ILE A 95 -13.17 17.33 5.03
C ILE A 95 -13.34 17.08 3.52
N GLY A 96 -12.41 16.34 2.91
CA GLY A 96 -12.49 15.96 1.50
C GLY A 96 -13.74 15.14 1.20
N VAL A 97 -14.03 14.11 2.01
CA VAL A 97 -15.23 13.29 1.86
C VAL A 97 -16.52 14.13 1.95
N SER A 98 -16.59 15.06 2.90
CA SER A 98 -17.74 15.96 3.06
C SER A 98 -17.92 16.85 1.83
N PHE A 99 -16.84 17.49 1.37
CA PHE A 99 -16.87 18.36 0.19
C PHE A 99 -17.35 17.64 -1.07
N PHE A 100 -16.80 16.45 -1.37
CA PHE A 100 -17.21 15.68 -2.56
C PHE A 100 -18.63 15.12 -2.45
N THR A 101 -19.07 14.77 -1.24
CA THR A 101 -20.47 14.39 -0.97
C THR A 101 -21.43 15.54 -1.26
N ILE A 102 -21.12 16.76 -0.80
CA ILE A 102 -21.93 17.95 -1.09
C ILE A 102 -21.99 18.21 -2.61
N LEU A 103 -20.85 18.15 -3.31
CA LEU A 103 -20.82 18.30 -4.76
C LEU A 103 -21.68 17.26 -5.48
N PHE A 104 -21.65 16.01 -5.02
CA PHE A 104 -22.49 14.93 -5.56
C PHE A 104 -23.98 15.21 -5.34
N LEU A 105 -24.37 15.61 -4.14
CA LEU A 105 -25.77 15.96 -3.81
C LEU A 105 -26.27 17.14 -4.65
N VAL A 106 -25.46 18.19 -4.81
CA VAL A 106 -25.82 19.35 -5.66
C VAL A 106 -26.08 18.93 -7.10
N LYS A 107 -25.28 18.02 -7.68
CA LYS A 107 -25.51 17.50 -9.04
C LYS A 107 -26.83 16.73 -9.13
N LEU A 108 -27.12 15.86 -8.15
CA LEU A 108 -28.39 15.12 -8.11
C LEU A 108 -29.59 16.06 -7.99
N ILE A 109 -29.53 17.03 -7.07
CA ILE A 109 -30.59 18.02 -6.87
C ILE A 109 -30.85 18.81 -8.16
N LYS A 110 -29.79 19.24 -8.88
CA LYS A 110 -29.93 19.92 -10.18
C LYS A 110 -30.71 19.07 -11.19
N ILE A 111 -30.46 17.77 -11.27
CA ILE A 111 -31.19 16.86 -12.16
C ILE A 111 -32.66 16.75 -11.72
N PHE A 112 -32.93 16.60 -10.43
CA PHE A 112 -34.31 16.54 -9.91
C PHE A 112 -35.08 17.85 -10.16
N ILE A 113 -34.45 19.01 -9.98
CA ILE A 113 -35.04 20.31 -10.31
C ILE A 113 -35.37 20.37 -11.80
N LEU A 114 -34.49 19.86 -12.67
CA LEU A 114 -34.73 19.80 -14.11
C LEU A 114 -35.97 18.97 -14.45
N ILE A 115 -36.10 17.79 -13.84
CA ILE A 115 -37.26 16.90 -14.03
C ILE A 115 -38.56 17.60 -13.59
N LYS A 116 -38.53 18.34 -12.47
CA LYS A 116 -39.72 19.03 -11.94
C LYS A 116 -40.09 20.29 -12.74
N LYS A 117 -39.10 20.98 -13.32
CA LYS A 117 -39.29 22.28 -13.99
C LYS A 117 -39.86 22.14 -15.41
N TYR A 118 -39.48 21.10 -16.14
CA TYR A 118 -39.82 20.97 -17.55
C TYR A 118 -41.00 20.05 -17.80
N GLN A 119 -41.64 20.23 -18.96
CA GLN A 119 -42.79 19.43 -19.37
C GLN A 119 -42.37 17.98 -19.63
N ILE A 120 -43.14 17.06 -19.04
CA ILE A 120 -42.91 15.63 -19.10
C ILE A 120 -43.91 15.00 -20.08
N GLU A 121 -43.41 14.25 -21.05
CA GLU A 121 -44.19 13.44 -21.98
C GLU A 121 -43.84 11.96 -21.75
N LYS A 122 -44.79 11.16 -21.28
CA LYS A 122 -44.58 9.72 -21.06
C LYS A 122 -44.78 8.98 -22.37
N LYS A 123 -43.77 8.24 -22.81
CA LYS A 123 -43.82 7.30 -23.94
C LYS A 123 -43.61 5.88 -23.44
N GLU A 124 -43.91 4.88 -24.27
CA GLU A 124 -43.67 3.48 -23.91
C GLU A 124 -42.17 3.23 -23.70
N GLY A 125 -41.79 2.88 -22.47
CA GLY A 125 -40.41 2.52 -22.12
C GLY A 125 -39.49 3.68 -21.70
N PHE A 126 -39.86 4.95 -21.89
CA PHE A 126 -39.07 6.11 -21.44
C PHE A 126 -39.91 7.36 -21.19
N THR A 127 -39.38 8.28 -20.40
CA THR A 127 -40.01 9.57 -20.11
C THR A 127 -39.24 10.69 -20.79
N LEU A 128 -39.87 11.40 -21.73
CA LEU A 128 -39.27 12.48 -22.49
C LEU A 128 -39.47 13.81 -21.76
N VAL A 129 -38.40 14.57 -21.57
CA VAL A 129 -38.40 15.88 -20.91
C VAL A 129 -37.91 16.93 -21.92
N HIS A 130 -38.77 17.87 -22.29
CA HIS A 130 -38.45 18.89 -23.28
C HIS A 130 -37.79 20.11 -22.64
N LEU A 131 -36.51 20.34 -22.94
CA LEU A 131 -35.72 21.47 -22.45
C LEU A 131 -35.96 22.73 -23.29
N SER A 132 -36.19 23.88 -22.65
CA SER A 132 -36.27 25.17 -23.37
C SER A 132 -34.87 25.75 -23.60
N LYS A 133 -34.56 26.16 -24.84
CA LYS A 133 -33.33 26.89 -25.23
C LYS A 133 -32.01 26.12 -25.03
N GLN A 134 -31.97 24.85 -25.42
CA GLN A 134 -30.75 24.05 -25.43
C GLN A 134 -30.69 23.19 -26.70
N THR A 135 -29.47 23.01 -27.23
CA THR A 135 -29.16 22.16 -28.38
C THR A 135 -28.68 20.76 -28.00
N THR A 136 -28.61 20.45 -26.70
CA THR A 136 -28.07 19.18 -26.20
C THR A 136 -29.17 18.20 -25.80
N ALA A 137 -28.96 16.91 -26.09
CA ALA A 137 -29.71 15.81 -25.54
C ALA A 137 -28.85 15.00 -24.56
N PHE A 138 -29.48 14.45 -23.52
CA PHE A 138 -28.83 13.51 -22.62
C PHE A 138 -29.88 12.65 -21.91
N SER A 139 -29.45 11.53 -21.35
CA SER A 139 -30.30 10.58 -20.64
C SER A 139 -29.83 10.35 -19.21
N PHE A 140 -30.80 10.18 -18.31
CA PHE A 140 -30.57 9.86 -16.91
C PHE A 140 -31.62 8.86 -16.42
N PHE A 141 -31.20 7.63 -16.09
CA PHE A 141 -32.10 6.50 -15.86
C PHE A 141 -33.13 6.37 -17.00
N ASN A 142 -34.42 6.40 -16.69
CA ASN A 142 -35.50 6.26 -17.66
C ASN A 142 -35.94 7.61 -18.27
N TYR A 143 -35.25 8.71 -17.94
CA TYR A 143 -35.56 10.05 -18.42
C TYR A 143 -34.63 10.40 -19.60
N ILE A 144 -35.22 10.84 -20.71
CA ILE A 144 -34.51 11.37 -21.87
C ILE A 144 -34.81 12.87 -21.93
N PHE A 145 -33.77 13.69 -21.87
CA PHE A 145 -33.88 15.14 -21.97
C PHE A 145 -33.54 15.57 -23.39
N LEU A 146 -34.46 16.25 -24.05
CA LEU A 146 -34.33 16.66 -25.45
C LEU A 146 -34.43 18.18 -25.58
N GLY A 147 -33.46 18.78 -26.25
CA GLY A 147 -33.46 20.19 -26.61
C GLY A 147 -34.48 20.53 -27.68
N LYS A 148 -35.22 21.64 -27.51
CA LYS A 148 -36.22 22.09 -28.50
C LYS A 148 -35.62 22.60 -29.81
N GLU A 149 -34.34 22.99 -29.84
CA GLU A 149 -33.65 23.59 -30.99
C GLU A 149 -33.02 22.56 -31.96
N ILE A 150 -33.18 21.27 -31.69
CA ILE A 150 -32.69 20.20 -32.57
C ILE A 150 -33.61 20.07 -33.80
N PRO A 151 -33.07 19.98 -35.03
CA PRO A 151 -33.89 19.75 -36.23
C PRO A 151 -34.71 18.46 -36.14
N GLU A 152 -35.99 18.51 -36.52
CA GLU A 152 -36.89 17.34 -36.49
C GLU A 152 -36.34 16.11 -37.21
N SER A 153 -35.57 16.31 -38.30
CA SER A 153 -34.92 15.24 -39.05
C SER A 153 -33.85 14.48 -38.26
N GLN A 154 -33.26 15.10 -37.24
CA GLN A 154 -32.21 14.51 -36.39
C GLN A 154 -32.75 14.00 -35.05
N LYS A 155 -33.93 14.45 -34.62
CA LYS A 155 -34.51 14.08 -33.31
C LYS A 155 -34.70 12.59 -33.13
N SER A 156 -35.20 11.89 -34.16
CA SER A 156 -35.43 10.44 -34.10
C SER A 156 -34.14 9.68 -33.79
N GLN A 157 -33.05 10.02 -34.49
CA GLN A 157 -31.75 9.37 -34.31
C GLN A 157 -31.14 9.65 -32.93
N ILE A 158 -31.26 10.89 -32.45
CA ILE A 158 -30.77 11.28 -31.13
C ILE A 158 -31.57 10.57 -30.03
N ILE A 159 -32.89 10.47 -30.17
CA ILE A 159 -33.74 9.75 -29.21
C ILE A 159 -33.35 8.27 -29.16
N GLU A 160 -33.13 7.61 -30.30
CA GLU A 160 -32.69 6.22 -30.33
C GLU A 160 -31.33 6.02 -29.64
N HIS A 161 -30.37 6.91 -29.86
CA HIS A 161 -29.07 6.89 -29.15
C HIS A 161 -29.26 7.03 -27.64
N GLU A 162 -30.02 8.03 -27.18
CA GLU A 162 -30.28 8.26 -25.75
C GLU A 162 -31.11 7.14 -25.11
N LEU A 163 -31.98 6.48 -25.87
CA LEU A 163 -32.75 5.33 -25.41
C LEU A 163 -31.83 4.15 -25.06
N VAL A 164 -30.73 3.96 -25.79
CA VAL A 164 -29.75 2.91 -25.45
C VAL A 164 -29.13 3.16 -24.08
N HIS A 165 -28.77 4.41 -23.76
CA HIS A 165 -28.22 4.76 -22.46
C HIS A 165 -29.19 4.49 -21.30
N SER A 166 -30.47 4.80 -21.51
CA SER A 166 -31.56 4.49 -20.58
C SER A 166 -31.73 2.97 -20.40
N LYS A 167 -31.90 2.23 -21.51
CA LYS A 167 -32.14 0.78 -21.50
C LYS A 167 -30.99 -0.01 -20.88
N GLN A 168 -29.75 0.40 -21.14
CA GLN A 168 -28.54 -0.22 -20.57
C GLN A 168 -28.17 0.30 -19.18
N ARG A 169 -28.94 1.26 -18.64
CA ARG A 169 -28.75 1.88 -17.32
C ARG A 169 -27.35 2.46 -17.13
N HIS A 170 -26.80 3.12 -18.15
CA HIS A 170 -25.46 3.72 -18.10
C HIS A 170 -25.33 4.76 -16.96
N SER A 171 -26.43 5.38 -16.53
CA SER A 171 -26.43 6.29 -15.37
C SER A 171 -26.02 5.60 -14.07
N LEU A 172 -26.35 4.32 -13.85
CA LEU A 172 -25.93 3.58 -12.66
C LEU A 172 -24.40 3.41 -12.61
N ASP A 173 -23.78 3.09 -13.74
CA ASP A 173 -22.33 2.97 -13.87
C ASP A 173 -21.63 4.29 -13.53
N LEU A 174 -22.18 5.42 -13.99
CA LEU A 174 -21.63 6.75 -13.69
C LEU A 174 -21.79 7.11 -12.21
N LEU A 175 -22.94 6.77 -11.60
CA LEU A 175 -23.17 6.97 -10.16
C LEU A 175 -22.21 6.12 -9.31
N PHE A 176 -21.92 4.88 -9.73
CA PHE A 176 -20.92 4.04 -9.08
C PHE A 176 -19.53 4.72 -9.04
N PHE A 177 -19.10 5.35 -10.13
CA PHE A 177 -17.84 6.09 -10.14
C PHE A 177 -17.91 7.42 -9.37
N GLU A 178 -19.04 8.13 -9.36
CA GLU A 178 -19.21 9.29 -8.46
C GLU A 178 -19.07 8.88 -6.99
N PHE A 179 -19.65 7.74 -6.59
CA PHE A 179 -19.48 7.19 -5.24
C PHE A 179 -18.00 6.86 -4.95
N LEU A 180 -17.31 6.16 -5.87
CA LEU A 180 -15.88 5.87 -5.71
C LEU A 180 -15.03 7.14 -5.59
N LYS A 181 -15.39 8.23 -6.29
CA LYS A 181 -14.71 9.53 -6.16
C LYS A 181 -14.94 10.19 -4.81
N ILE A 182 -16.03 9.90 -4.11
CA ILE A 182 -16.23 10.39 -2.73
C ILE A 182 -15.27 9.66 -1.80
N VAL A 183 -15.22 8.34 -1.89
CA VAL A 183 -14.38 7.48 -1.04
C VAL A 183 -12.88 7.70 -1.30
N MET A 184 -12.49 7.82 -2.57
CA MET A 184 -11.11 8.04 -2.99
C MET A 184 -10.94 9.36 -3.74
N TRP A 185 -11.37 10.47 -3.12
CA TRP A 185 -11.35 11.79 -3.75
C TRP A 185 -9.95 12.26 -4.18
N PHE A 186 -8.92 11.83 -3.47
CA PHE A 186 -7.51 12.14 -3.78
C PHE A 186 -6.92 11.25 -4.89
N ASN A 187 -7.64 10.21 -5.34
CA ASN A 187 -7.11 9.24 -6.30
C ASN A 187 -7.49 9.60 -7.74
N PRO A 188 -6.54 10.05 -8.59
CA PRO A 188 -6.82 10.44 -9.97
C PRO A 188 -7.26 9.26 -10.86
N MET A 189 -6.94 8.01 -10.50
CA MET A 189 -7.25 6.84 -11.33
C MET A 189 -8.75 6.61 -11.47
N ILE A 190 -9.54 6.86 -10.41
CA ILE A 190 -11.00 6.74 -10.46
C ILE A 190 -11.60 7.71 -11.49
N PHE A 191 -11.05 8.93 -11.61
CA PHE A 191 -11.48 9.89 -12.62
C PHE A 191 -11.17 9.38 -14.03
N ILE A 192 -10.01 8.74 -14.24
CA ILE A 192 -9.64 8.16 -15.53
C ILE A 192 -10.59 7.00 -15.87
N TYR A 193 -10.90 6.11 -14.92
CA TYR A 193 -11.89 5.05 -15.10
C TYR A 193 -13.25 5.60 -15.55
N GLN A 194 -13.75 6.65 -14.89
CA GLN A 194 -15.02 7.28 -15.28
C GLN A 194 -14.99 7.81 -16.71
N LYS A 195 -13.86 8.39 -17.14
CA LYS A 195 -13.68 8.83 -18.54
C LYS A 195 -13.69 7.66 -19.52
N ARG A 196 -13.07 6.53 -19.16
CA ARG A 196 -13.03 5.33 -20.01
C ARG A 196 -14.39 4.65 -20.12
N ILE A 197 -15.12 4.50 -19.02
CA ILE A 197 -16.46 3.89 -19.05
C ILE A 197 -17.43 4.75 -19.86
N THR A 198 -17.37 6.08 -19.72
CA THR A 198 -18.21 7.01 -20.50
C THR A 198 -17.96 6.81 -22.00
N LEU A 199 -16.69 6.70 -22.42
CA LEU A 199 -16.35 6.44 -23.82
C LEU A 199 -16.85 5.08 -24.31
N VAL A 200 -16.83 4.04 -23.46
CA VAL A 200 -17.38 2.73 -23.79
C VAL A 200 -18.91 2.78 -23.91
N HIS A 201 -19.60 3.55 -23.05
CA HIS A 201 -21.05 3.78 -23.18
C HIS A 201 -21.40 4.40 -24.53
N GLU A 202 -20.66 5.43 -24.94
CA GLU A 202 -20.83 6.03 -26.27
C GLU A 202 -20.65 5.00 -27.40
N TYR A 203 -19.62 4.14 -27.33
CA TYR A 203 -19.41 3.10 -28.35
C TYR A 203 -20.55 2.09 -28.42
N ILE A 204 -21.12 1.71 -27.27
CA ILE A 204 -22.26 0.79 -27.22
C ILE A 204 -23.49 1.43 -27.86
N SER A 205 -23.77 2.68 -27.50
CA SER A 205 -24.90 3.43 -28.06
C SER A 205 -24.72 3.65 -29.57
N ASP A 206 -23.53 4.04 -30.01
CA ASP A 206 -23.17 4.19 -31.42
C ASP A 206 -23.31 2.87 -32.22
N GLU A 207 -22.87 1.73 -31.67
CA GLU A 207 -23.00 0.42 -32.34
C GLU A 207 -24.47 0.02 -32.52
N ILE A 208 -25.33 0.35 -31.56
CA ILE A 208 -26.75 -0.01 -31.63
C ILE A 208 -27.50 0.96 -32.55
N ALA A 209 -27.24 2.27 -32.45
CA ALA A 209 -27.88 3.29 -33.28
C ALA A 209 -27.55 3.14 -34.78
N THR A 210 -26.29 2.79 -35.10
CA THR A 210 -25.85 2.56 -36.49
C THR A 210 -26.38 1.27 -37.14
N LYS A 211 -27.16 0.46 -36.42
CA LYS A 211 -27.91 -0.66 -37.03
C LYS A 211 -29.19 -0.20 -37.73
N LEU A 212 -29.77 0.91 -37.26
CA LEU A 212 -31.04 1.45 -37.75
C LEU A 212 -30.84 2.50 -38.84
N THR A 213 -29.65 3.12 -38.89
CA THR A 213 -29.32 4.21 -39.82
C THR A 213 -27.98 3.98 -40.49
N PRO A 214 -27.80 4.43 -41.75
CA PRO A 214 -26.50 4.38 -42.41
C PRO A 214 -25.45 5.15 -41.61
N LYS A 215 -24.27 4.54 -41.44
CA LYS A 215 -23.17 5.08 -40.62
C LYS A 215 -22.77 6.51 -41.02
N GLU A 216 -22.78 6.81 -42.31
CA GLU A 216 -22.40 8.11 -42.87
C GLU A 216 -23.35 9.22 -42.39
N ASN A 217 -24.66 9.00 -42.53
CA ASN A 217 -25.68 9.94 -42.08
C ASN A 217 -25.60 10.17 -40.57
N TYR A 218 -25.38 9.09 -39.81
CA TYR A 218 -25.20 9.17 -38.37
C TYR A 218 -23.96 9.99 -37.97
N ILE A 219 -22.80 9.75 -38.61
CA ILE A 219 -21.57 10.52 -38.37
C ILE A 219 -21.75 11.99 -38.73
N ASN A 220 -22.40 12.30 -39.86
CA ASN A 220 -22.66 13.68 -40.29
C ASN A 220 -23.58 14.42 -39.32
N ASN A 221 -24.59 13.75 -38.77
CA ASN A 221 -25.46 14.32 -37.74
C ASN A 221 -24.71 14.51 -36.41
N LEU A 222 -23.85 13.58 -36.02
CA LEU A 222 -23.00 13.73 -34.84
C LEU A 222 -22.03 14.92 -34.97
N LEU A 223 -21.40 15.08 -36.14
CA LEU A 223 -20.47 16.17 -36.42
C LEU A 223 -21.16 17.52 -36.50
N SER A 224 -22.30 17.62 -37.21
CA SER A 224 -23.07 18.87 -37.30
C SER A 224 -23.59 19.34 -35.94
N ASN A 225 -24.02 18.41 -35.07
CA ASN A 225 -24.41 18.74 -33.70
C ASN A 225 -23.21 19.18 -32.84
N PHE A 226 -22.01 18.64 -33.07
CA PHE A 226 -20.83 19.03 -32.30
C PHE A 226 -20.24 20.38 -32.71
N PHE A 227 -20.23 20.68 -34.01
CA PHE A 227 -19.58 21.87 -34.56
C PHE A 227 -20.45 23.12 -34.59
N GLN A 228 -21.66 23.09 -34.01
CA GLN A 228 -22.54 24.25 -33.82
C GLN A 228 -21.72 25.52 -33.54
N VAL A 229 -21.59 26.36 -34.56
CA VAL A 229 -20.67 27.50 -34.61
C VAL A 229 -21.01 28.44 -33.45
N GLU A 230 -20.15 28.52 -32.43
CA GLU A 230 -19.75 29.76 -31.74
C GLU A 230 -18.72 29.53 -30.60
N ASN A 231 -18.01 30.61 -30.30
CA ASN A 231 -16.68 30.74 -29.70
C ASN A 231 -16.48 30.42 -28.19
N ILE A 232 -15.23 30.06 -27.90
CA ILE A 232 -14.39 30.22 -26.67
C ILE A 232 -14.74 29.44 -25.38
N ALA A 233 -13.89 28.47 -25.05
CA ALA A 233 -13.10 28.46 -23.80
C ALA A 233 -11.94 27.44 -23.93
N PHE A 234 -10.70 27.93 -23.83
CA PHE A 234 -9.44 27.22 -24.10
C PHE A 234 -9.15 26.00 -23.19
N VAL A 235 -10.09 25.61 -22.31
CA VAL A 235 -9.90 24.53 -21.32
C VAL A 235 -10.82 23.33 -21.58
N ASN A 236 -11.91 23.48 -22.34
CA ASN A 236 -12.92 22.41 -22.52
C ASN A 236 -12.97 21.81 -23.93
N GLN A 237 -12.31 22.44 -24.91
CA GLN A 237 -12.31 22.01 -26.31
C GLN A 237 -11.32 20.86 -26.57
N PHE A 238 -10.21 20.79 -25.82
CA PHE A 238 -9.23 19.70 -25.94
C PHE A 238 -9.75 18.35 -25.42
N TYR A 239 -10.66 18.33 -24.44
CA TYR A 239 -11.21 17.08 -23.91
C TYR A 239 -12.30 16.49 -24.84
N LYS A 240 -13.21 17.32 -25.37
CA LYS A 240 -14.33 16.84 -26.21
C LYS A 240 -13.90 16.42 -27.63
N GLN A 241 -12.95 17.11 -28.26
CA GLN A 241 -12.46 16.74 -29.60
C GLN A 241 -11.86 15.33 -29.63
N THR A 242 -11.14 14.93 -28.58
CA THR A 242 -10.53 13.59 -28.51
C THR A 242 -11.57 12.46 -28.40
N LEU A 243 -12.74 12.72 -27.79
CA LEU A 243 -13.80 11.72 -27.64
C LEU A 243 -14.51 11.44 -28.97
N ILE A 244 -14.86 12.48 -29.73
CA ILE A 244 -15.58 12.33 -31.00
C ILE A 244 -14.69 11.65 -32.04
N LYS A 245 -13.41 12.04 -32.13
CA LYS A 245 -12.45 11.34 -32.99
C LYS A 245 -12.42 9.83 -32.67
N LYS A 246 -12.38 9.47 -31.39
CA LYS A 246 -12.35 8.06 -30.96
C LYS A 246 -13.65 7.32 -31.29
N ARG A 247 -14.81 7.96 -31.11
CA ARG A 247 -16.12 7.41 -31.53
C ARG A 247 -16.16 7.13 -33.02
N ILE A 248 -15.78 8.09 -33.86
CA ILE A 248 -15.77 7.94 -35.32
C ILE A 248 -14.83 6.80 -35.76
N ILE A 249 -13.60 6.76 -35.23
CA ILE A 249 -12.64 5.69 -35.53
C ILE A 249 -13.21 4.32 -35.16
N MET A 250 -13.94 4.19 -34.04
CA MET A 250 -14.53 2.91 -33.63
C MET A 250 -15.76 2.52 -34.44
N MET A 251 -16.60 3.48 -34.84
CA MET A 251 -17.79 3.21 -35.67
C MET A 251 -17.41 2.72 -37.08
N THR A 252 -16.31 3.22 -37.65
CA THR A 252 -15.81 2.85 -38.98
C THR A 252 -14.91 1.61 -38.95
N LYS A 253 -14.52 1.13 -37.75
CA LYS A 253 -13.65 -0.03 -37.60
C LYS A 253 -14.38 -1.35 -37.91
N ASN A 254 -13.65 -2.29 -38.50
CA ASN A 254 -14.11 -3.66 -38.66
C ASN A 254 -14.20 -4.38 -37.30
N LYS A 255 -15.16 -5.30 -37.17
CA LYS A 255 -15.34 -6.08 -35.94
C LYS A 255 -14.06 -6.88 -35.62
N SER A 256 -13.64 -6.81 -34.36
CA SER A 256 -12.51 -7.58 -33.85
C SER A 256 -12.72 -9.08 -34.02
N LYS A 257 -11.65 -9.81 -34.37
CA LYS A 257 -11.66 -11.28 -34.45
C LYS A 257 -11.97 -11.88 -33.08
N LYS A 258 -12.75 -12.97 -33.03
CA LYS A 258 -13.06 -13.69 -31.78
C LYS A 258 -11.81 -14.11 -31.00
N MET A 259 -10.70 -14.42 -31.69
CA MET A 259 -9.41 -14.76 -31.08
C MET A 259 -8.85 -13.63 -30.18
N ASN A 260 -9.16 -12.36 -30.49
CA ASN A 260 -8.71 -11.24 -29.66
C ASN A 260 -9.34 -11.24 -28.25
N GLN A 261 -10.38 -12.06 -28.02
CA GLN A 261 -10.92 -12.27 -26.67
C GLN A 261 -9.93 -12.99 -25.75
N LEU A 262 -8.93 -13.68 -26.28
CA LEU A 262 -7.85 -14.24 -25.45
C LEU A 262 -6.98 -13.15 -24.81
N LYS A 263 -6.99 -11.91 -25.30
CA LYS A 263 -6.27 -10.80 -24.67
C LYS A 263 -6.74 -10.51 -23.25
N TYR A 264 -7.97 -10.87 -22.89
CA TYR A 264 -8.47 -10.74 -21.51
C TYR A 264 -7.76 -11.72 -20.55
N LEU A 265 -7.15 -12.79 -21.07
CA LEU A 265 -6.37 -13.75 -20.29
C LEU A 265 -5.09 -13.13 -19.73
N VAL A 266 -4.60 -12.03 -20.32
CA VAL A 266 -3.48 -11.22 -19.79
C VAL A 266 -3.74 -10.73 -18.36
N LEU A 267 -5.01 -10.65 -17.93
CA LEU A 267 -5.36 -10.33 -16.55
C LEU A 267 -4.84 -11.38 -15.55
N ILE A 268 -4.79 -12.65 -15.91
CA ILE A 268 -4.38 -13.75 -15.01
C ILE A 268 -2.92 -13.62 -14.54
N PRO A 269 -1.91 -13.54 -15.43
CA PRO A 269 -0.52 -13.39 -15.00
C PRO A 269 -0.28 -12.09 -14.24
N VAL A 270 -1.03 -11.03 -14.56
CA VAL A 270 -0.95 -9.75 -13.84
C VAL A 270 -1.48 -9.89 -12.43
N LEU A 271 -2.64 -10.52 -12.25
CA LEU A 271 -3.18 -10.80 -10.91
C LEU A 271 -2.22 -11.67 -10.10
N ALA A 272 -1.62 -12.69 -10.70
CA ALA A 272 -0.62 -13.54 -10.05
C ALA A 272 0.62 -12.72 -9.63
N SER A 273 1.14 -11.86 -10.50
CA SER A 273 2.27 -10.97 -10.22
C SER A 273 1.95 -9.99 -9.09
N LEU A 274 0.76 -9.37 -9.10
CA LEU A 274 0.32 -8.45 -8.05
C LEU A 274 0.16 -9.18 -6.70
N LEU A 275 -0.44 -10.37 -6.69
CA LEU A 275 -0.58 -11.19 -5.49
C LEU A 275 0.78 -11.62 -4.92
N PHE A 276 1.74 -11.93 -5.79
CA PHE A 276 3.12 -12.22 -5.40
C PHE A 276 3.77 -10.99 -4.74
N TYR A 277 3.68 -9.82 -5.38
CA TYR A 277 4.20 -8.56 -4.82
C TYR A 277 3.60 -8.26 -3.44
N ILE A 278 2.27 -8.32 -3.30
CA ILE A 278 1.57 -8.07 -2.03
C ILE A 278 2.01 -9.08 -0.97
N SER A 279 2.17 -10.35 -1.34
CA SER A 279 2.57 -11.41 -0.40
C SER A 279 4.03 -11.27 0.06
N CYS A 280 4.91 -10.75 -0.81
CA CYS A 280 6.31 -10.47 -0.49
C CYS A 280 6.49 -9.20 0.36
N THR A 281 5.56 -8.25 0.30
CA THR A 281 5.55 -7.09 1.20
C THR A 281 5.10 -7.51 2.61
N LYS A 282 5.96 -8.22 3.35
CA LYS A 282 5.80 -8.35 4.80
C LYS A 282 5.88 -6.93 5.39
N THR A 283 4.75 -6.50 5.94
CA THR A 283 4.71 -5.41 6.91
C THR A 283 5.45 -5.92 8.14
N SER A 284 6.69 -5.46 8.35
CA SER A 284 7.25 -5.43 9.69
C SER A 284 6.21 -4.74 10.56
N LYS A 285 5.60 -5.49 11.50
CA LYS A 285 4.84 -4.86 12.57
C LYS A 285 5.78 -3.85 13.20
N ASN A 286 5.32 -2.60 13.32
CA ASN A 286 5.99 -1.47 13.93
C ASN A 286 6.90 -1.89 15.10
N GLU A 287 8.19 -1.98 14.83
CA GLU A 287 9.23 -1.51 15.76
C GLU A 287 9.92 -0.37 15.01
N GLU A 288 10.07 0.74 15.72
CA GLU A 288 10.42 2.05 15.22
C GLU A 288 11.72 2.02 14.40
N ILE A 289 11.68 2.52 13.17
CA ILE A 289 12.87 2.75 12.35
C ILE A 289 13.55 4.02 12.87
N GLU A 290 14.64 3.85 13.62
CA GLU A 290 15.76 4.80 13.66
C GLU A 290 16.86 4.31 12.69
N PRO A 291 17.71 5.20 12.16
CA PRO A 291 18.09 5.21 10.74
C PRO A 291 19.04 4.09 10.30
N LEU A 292 18.73 3.55 9.13
CA LEU A 292 19.42 2.52 8.33
C LEU A 292 20.80 2.93 7.77
N ILE A 293 21.52 3.87 8.37
CA ILE A 293 22.75 4.43 7.77
C ILE A 293 24.05 3.71 8.21
N GLU A 294 24.04 2.85 9.23
CA GLU A 294 25.28 2.23 9.75
C GLU A 294 25.49 0.74 9.43
N VAL A 295 24.66 0.11 8.58
CA VAL A 295 24.74 -1.36 8.36
C VAL A 295 25.69 -1.75 7.21
N GLU A 296 25.95 -0.86 6.25
CA GLU A 296 26.89 -1.15 5.15
C GLU A 296 28.36 -1.17 5.61
N GLU A 297 28.76 -0.36 6.60
CA GLU A 297 30.14 -0.37 7.14
C GLU A 297 30.45 -1.60 8.00
N ILE A 298 29.46 -2.37 8.46
CA ILE A 298 29.67 -3.52 9.37
C ILE A 298 30.09 -4.79 8.60
N ILE A 299 29.74 -4.90 7.31
CA ILE A 299 30.06 -6.08 6.50
C ILE A 299 31.53 -6.04 6.06
N GLU A 300 32.08 -4.85 5.80
CA GLU A 300 33.45 -4.69 5.29
C GLU A 300 34.53 -4.98 6.35
N VAL A 301 34.24 -4.75 7.64
CA VAL A 301 35.20 -4.96 8.74
C VAL A 301 35.32 -6.44 9.16
N VAL A 302 34.30 -7.26 8.91
CA VAL A 302 34.28 -8.68 9.34
C VAL A 302 35.09 -9.58 8.39
N GLU A 303 35.26 -9.20 7.13
CA GLU A 303 36.11 -9.95 6.19
C GLU A 303 37.61 -9.69 6.39
N GLN A 304 37.98 -8.60 7.06
CA GLN A 304 39.38 -8.17 7.15
C GLN A 304 40.15 -8.74 8.35
N SER A 305 39.49 -9.44 9.28
CA SER A 305 40.13 -10.03 10.48
C SER A 305 40.44 -11.52 10.37
N SER A 306 40.32 -12.14 9.19
CA SER A 306 40.55 -13.57 8.96
C SER A 306 41.83 -13.90 8.19
N GLN A 307 42.71 -12.93 7.97
CA GLN A 307 44.05 -13.17 7.42
C GLN A 307 45.12 -12.63 8.36
N ILE A 308 46.25 -13.35 8.45
CA ILE A 308 47.41 -13.21 9.39
C ILE A 308 47.16 -14.09 10.64
N GLU A 309 47.77 -15.27 10.84
CA GLU A 309 49.18 -15.67 10.63
C GLU A 309 49.32 -17.12 10.14
N ASN A 310 50.16 -17.33 9.12
CA ASN A 310 50.82 -18.60 8.82
C ASN A 310 52.27 -18.48 9.30
N THR A 311 52.69 -19.33 10.24
CA THR A 311 54.07 -19.83 10.28
C THR A 311 54.10 -21.23 10.88
N ASN A 312 54.90 -22.08 10.23
CA ASN A 312 55.01 -23.52 10.41
C ASN A 312 55.63 -23.91 11.76
N ASP A 313 55.17 -25.01 12.37
CA ASP A 313 56.00 -26.21 12.65
C ASP A 313 55.25 -27.27 13.48
N ILE A 314 55.16 -28.48 12.89
CA ILE A 314 55.31 -29.83 13.46
C ILE A 314 54.39 -30.33 14.61
N GLU A 315 53.56 -31.31 14.22
CA GLU A 315 53.09 -32.55 14.89
C GLU A 315 52.35 -32.55 16.25
N ASN A 316 51.28 -33.37 16.20
CA ASN A 316 50.55 -34.06 17.28
C ASN A 316 49.42 -33.32 18.01
N GLY A 317 48.20 -33.62 17.56
CA GLY A 317 47.09 -34.08 18.43
C GLY A 317 46.32 -33.03 19.23
N GLU A 318 45.21 -32.54 18.68
CA GLU A 318 43.86 -32.61 19.29
C GLU A 318 42.84 -31.96 18.34
N ILE A 319 41.72 -32.65 18.10
CA ILE A 319 40.60 -32.14 17.30
C ILE A 319 39.84 -31.16 18.21
N ILE A 320 40.00 -29.86 18.00
CA ILE A 320 39.14 -28.85 18.62
C ILE A 320 37.87 -28.72 17.77
N GLU A 321 36.76 -29.28 18.27
CA GLU A 321 35.42 -29.10 17.72
C GLU A 321 35.07 -27.60 17.63
N VAL A 322 34.82 -27.13 16.41
CA VAL A 322 34.22 -25.80 16.17
C VAL A 322 32.75 -25.89 16.55
N GLU A 323 32.36 -25.27 17.67
CA GLU A 323 31.00 -25.35 18.18
C GLU A 323 29.96 -24.64 17.28
N GLU A 324 29.03 -25.42 16.73
CA GLU A 324 27.79 -24.91 16.13
C GLU A 324 26.96 -24.13 17.17
N SER A 325 26.94 -22.81 17.08
CA SER A 325 26.02 -21.97 17.85
C SER A 325 24.61 -22.05 17.25
N VAL A 326 23.62 -22.48 18.03
CA VAL A 326 22.25 -22.69 17.53
C VAL A 326 21.31 -21.54 17.94
N PRO A 327 20.39 -21.07 17.08
CA PRO A 327 19.54 -19.91 17.38
C PRO A 327 18.54 -20.14 18.52
N PHE A 328 18.40 -19.16 19.43
CA PHE A 328 17.57 -19.16 20.64
C PHE A 328 16.07 -19.52 20.49
N MET A 329 15.49 -19.39 19.29
CA MET A 329 14.11 -19.84 19.02
C MET A 329 14.01 -21.34 18.70
N LYS A 330 15.12 -22.03 18.41
CA LYS A 330 15.19 -23.49 18.25
C LYS A 330 15.72 -24.20 19.50
N ILE A 331 16.10 -23.45 20.52
CA ILE A 331 16.60 -23.98 21.78
C ILE A 331 15.40 -24.32 22.66
N GLU A 332 15.33 -25.57 23.10
CA GLU A 332 14.26 -26.08 23.96
C GLU A 332 14.28 -25.41 25.34
N LYS A 333 15.46 -25.06 25.86
CA LYS A 333 15.63 -24.33 27.12
C LYS A 333 16.71 -23.24 27.02
N ALA A 334 16.31 -22.00 27.32
CA ALA A 334 17.23 -20.86 27.40
C ALA A 334 18.28 -21.04 28.52
N PRO A 335 19.45 -20.40 28.42
CA PRO A 335 20.37 -20.28 29.54
C PRO A 335 19.64 -19.70 30.76
N THR A 336 19.86 -20.29 31.94
CA THR A 336 19.17 -19.91 33.17
C THR A 336 20.13 -19.21 34.11
N PHE A 337 19.76 -18.01 34.55
CA PHE A 337 20.53 -17.25 35.53
C PHE A 337 20.38 -17.87 36.93
N PRO A 338 21.41 -17.90 37.80
CA PRO A 338 21.30 -18.44 39.15
C PRO A 338 20.14 -17.80 39.94
N GLY A 339 19.18 -18.62 40.39
CA GLY A 339 17.97 -18.16 41.10
C GLY A 339 16.71 -18.06 40.24
N CYS A 340 16.78 -18.30 38.93
CA CYS A 340 15.62 -18.40 38.03
C CYS A 340 15.16 -19.86 37.86
N GLU A 341 13.87 -20.04 37.55
CA GLU A 341 13.35 -21.33 37.09
C GLU A 341 13.95 -21.69 35.71
N THR A 342 14.15 -22.99 35.49
CA THR A 342 14.87 -23.51 34.33
C THR A 342 14.21 -23.11 33.00
N GLY A 343 14.92 -22.34 32.17
CA GLY A 343 14.45 -21.91 30.86
C GLY A 343 13.55 -20.67 30.87
N ASP A 344 13.36 -19.99 32.01
CA ASP A 344 12.61 -18.75 32.06
C ASP A 344 13.39 -17.58 31.43
N LYS A 345 12.98 -17.25 30.20
CA LYS A 345 13.55 -16.15 29.40
C LYS A 345 13.32 -14.77 30.05
N LYS A 346 12.22 -14.59 30.78
CA LYS A 346 11.90 -13.31 31.43
C LYS A 346 12.78 -13.11 32.65
N CYS A 347 12.85 -14.11 33.52
CA CYS A 347 13.72 -14.05 34.70
C CYS A 347 15.19 -13.87 34.32
N PHE A 348 15.69 -14.58 33.29
CA PHE A 348 17.04 -14.39 32.77
C PHE A 348 17.29 -12.92 32.36
N SER A 349 16.40 -12.36 31.55
CA SER A 349 16.50 -10.96 31.13
C SER A 349 16.52 -10.02 32.33
N GLU A 350 15.59 -10.19 33.27
CA GLU A 350 15.47 -9.33 34.45
C GLU A 350 16.70 -9.39 35.36
N MET A 351 17.28 -10.58 35.56
CA MET A 351 18.47 -10.73 36.40
C MET A 351 19.73 -10.15 35.77
N VAL A 352 19.91 -10.33 34.45
CA VAL A 352 21.03 -9.69 33.73
C VAL A 352 20.88 -8.17 33.78
N GLN A 353 19.66 -7.64 33.63
CA GLN A 353 19.40 -6.21 33.78
C GLN A 353 19.68 -5.71 35.19
N LYS A 354 19.21 -6.43 36.22
CA LYS A 354 19.43 -6.09 37.63
C LYS A 354 20.92 -6.06 37.97
N HIS A 355 21.66 -7.10 37.56
CA HIS A 355 23.11 -7.16 37.73
C HIS A 355 23.81 -5.96 37.10
N PHE A 356 23.38 -5.56 35.90
CA PHE A 356 23.95 -4.41 35.22
C PHE A 356 23.64 -3.09 35.93
N ILE A 357 22.42 -2.88 36.42
CA ILE A 357 22.01 -1.68 37.15
C ILE A 357 22.78 -1.54 38.48
N GLU A 358 22.99 -2.65 39.21
CA GLU A 358 23.65 -2.64 40.51
C GLU A 358 25.17 -2.41 40.40
N ASN A 359 25.80 -2.91 39.34
CA ASN A 359 27.25 -2.90 39.20
C ASN A 359 27.81 -1.77 38.32
N PHE A 360 26.96 -1.08 37.54
CA PHE A 360 27.39 0.00 36.64
C PHE A 360 27.52 1.35 37.39
N ASP A 361 28.62 2.08 37.20
CA ASP A 361 28.78 3.43 37.72
C ASP A 361 27.84 4.44 37.02
N SER A 362 26.64 4.62 37.57
CA SER A 362 25.63 5.57 37.10
C SER A 362 26.08 7.05 37.13
N LYS A 363 27.16 7.39 37.84
CA LYS A 363 27.72 8.76 37.88
C LYS A 363 28.76 8.98 36.79
N LEU A 364 29.32 7.93 36.21
CA LEU A 364 30.34 7.98 35.16
C LEU A 364 29.90 8.82 33.94
N PRO A 365 28.69 8.65 33.37
CA PRO A 365 28.32 9.34 32.13
C PRO A 365 28.27 10.87 32.25
N ASN A 366 27.86 11.39 33.40
CA ASN A 366 27.77 12.83 33.66
C ASN A 366 29.13 13.48 33.92
N LYS A 367 30.15 12.70 34.30
CA LYS A 367 31.53 13.19 34.52
C LYS A 367 32.35 13.30 33.22
N LEU A 368 31.82 12.77 32.11
CA LEU A 368 32.56 12.65 30.84
C LEU A 368 32.28 13.79 29.85
N GLY A 369 31.53 14.83 30.26
CA GLY A 369 31.24 15.99 29.41
C GLY A 369 30.43 15.65 28.15
N LEU A 370 29.66 14.55 28.18
CA LEU A 370 28.83 14.13 27.06
C LEU A 370 27.66 15.10 26.86
N LYS A 371 27.24 15.30 25.61
CA LYS A 371 26.05 16.10 25.31
C LYS A 371 24.82 15.49 26.01
N ALA A 372 24.04 16.35 26.67
CA ALA A 372 22.80 15.98 27.33
C ALA A 372 21.86 15.19 26.40
N GLY A 373 21.11 14.26 26.96
CA GLY A 373 20.15 13.40 26.26
C GLY A 373 20.45 11.91 26.36
N LYS A 374 19.63 11.12 25.67
CA LYS A 374 19.72 9.65 25.65
C LYS A 374 20.90 9.20 24.80
N LYS A 375 21.75 8.33 25.34
CA LYS A 375 22.86 7.69 24.62
C LYS A 375 22.69 6.18 24.66
N ARG A 376 22.63 5.56 23.48
CA ARG A 376 22.52 4.10 23.33
C ARG A 376 23.89 3.43 23.38
N VAL A 377 23.93 2.30 24.06
CA VAL A 377 25.06 1.38 24.16
C VAL A 377 24.54 0.01 23.71
N PHE A 378 25.28 -0.66 22.83
CA PHE A 378 24.93 -2.00 22.38
C PHE A 378 25.95 -3.00 22.91
N ILE A 379 25.47 -4.05 23.56
CA ILE A 379 26.29 -5.09 24.18
C ILE A 379 25.95 -6.42 23.54
N GLY A 380 26.91 -7.05 22.88
CA GLY A 380 26.82 -8.44 22.41
C GLY A 380 27.64 -9.35 23.32
N PHE A 381 27.10 -10.51 23.67
CA PHE A 381 27.87 -11.55 24.37
C PHE A 381 27.30 -12.94 24.07
N MET A 382 28.08 -13.98 24.34
CA MET A 382 27.67 -15.37 24.23
C MET A 382 27.71 -16.04 25.60
N VAL A 383 26.75 -16.91 25.89
CA VAL A 383 26.86 -17.88 26.98
C VAL A 383 27.29 -19.20 26.36
N ASP A 384 28.47 -19.73 26.74
CA ASP A 384 29.05 -20.97 26.20
C ASP A 384 28.35 -22.24 26.75
N LYS A 385 28.79 -23.42 26.30
CA LYS A 385 28.24 -24.72 26.74
C LYS A 385 28.53 -25.04 28.21
N GLU A 386 29.47 -24.35 28.83
CA GLU A 386 29.77 -24.45 30.26
C GLU A 386 29.00 -23.40 31.09
N GLY A 387 28.24 -22.52 30.44
CA GLY A 387 27.46 -21.46 31.07
C GLY A 387 28.27 -20.22 31.47
N ARG A 388 29.45 -20.02 30.89
CA ARG A 388 30.28 -18.81 31.08
C ARG A 388 29.95 -17.78 30.02
N VAL A 389 30.10 -16.50 30.39
CA VAL A 389 29.93 -15.38 29.47
C VAL A 389 31.24 -15.17 28.69
N VAL A 390 31.19 -15.33 27.37
CA VAL A 390 32.32 -15.22 26.44
C VAL A 390 31.98 -14.29 25.26
N ASP A 391 32.99 -13.88 24.49
CA ASP A 391 32.87 -12.98 23.32
C ASP A 391 32.09 -11.67 23.61
N VAL A 392 32.39 -11.02 24.74
CA VAL A 392 31.73 -9.76 25.11
C VAL A 392 32.24 -8.61 24.24
N LYS A 393 31.33 -8.00 23.48
CA LYS A 393 31.57 -6.84 22.61
C LYS A 393 30.63 -5.71 22.99
N ALA A 394 31.15 -4.49 23.08
CA ALA A 394 30.37 -3.32 23.43
C ALA A 394 30.63 -2.14 22.47
N ARG A 395 29.56 -1.48 22.02
CA ARG A 395 29.58 -0.20 21.29
C ARG A 395 28.97 0.86 22.20
N ALA A 396 29.76 1.86 22.58
CA ALA A 396 29.37 2.89 23.54
C ALA A 396 29.81 4.28 23.05
N PRO A 397 29.13 5.37 23.48
CA PRO A 397 29.43 6.74 23.04
C PRO A 397 30.78 7.28 23.56
N HIS A 398 31.45 6.57 24.47
CA HIS A 398 32.73 6.98 25.04
C HIS A 398 33.58 5.77 25.44
N PRO A 399 34.91 5.77 25.23
CA PRO A 399 35.80 4.65 25.60
C PRO A 399 35.72 4.24 27.08
N LYS A 400 35.63 5.20 28.00
CA LYS A 400 35.45 4.91 29.45
C LYS A 400 34.13 4.21 29.75
N ILE A 401 33.05 4.53 29.03
CA ILE A 401 31.77 3.82 29.17
C ILE A 401 31.90 2.41 28.60
N LYS A 402 32.58 2.24 27.46
CA LYS A 402 32.87 0.92 26.89
C LYS A 402 33.65 0.04 27.87
N ALA A 403 34.69 0.58 28.50
CA ALA A 403 35.49 -0.14 29.49
C ALA A 403 34.65 -0.55 30.72
N GLU A 404 33.81 0.35 31.22
CA GLU A 404 32.92 0.06 32.34
C GLU A 404 31.88 -1.01 32.00
N VAL A 405 31.29 -0.95 30.80
CA VAL A 405 30.36 -1.97 30.30
C VAL A 405 31.04 -3.34 30.24
N LEU A 406 32.26 -3.42 29.69
CA LEU A 406 33.01 -4.67 29.62
C LEU A 406 33.31 -5.21 31.03
N ARG A 407 33.71 -4.36 31.97
CA ARG A 407 33.95 -4.73 33.38
C ARG A 407 32.70 -5.31 34.03
N VAL A 408 31.53 -4.68 33.83
CA VAL A 408 30.27 -5.17 34.42
C VAL A 408 29.90 -6.53 33.83
N MET A 409 30.06 -6.73 32.53
CA MET A 409 29.73 -8.00 31.89
C MET A 409 30.62 -9.17 32.32
N THR A 410 31.90 -8.93 32.65
CA THR A 410 32.78 -9.99 33.16
C THR A 410 32.46 -10.41 34.60
N THR A 411 31.68 -9.61 35.34
CA THR A 411 31.24 -9.94 36.70
C THR A 411 29.96 -10.78 36.76
N LEU A 412 29.37 -11.11 35.60
CA LEU A 412 28.19 -11.97 35.56
C LEU A 412 28.51 -13.37 36.11
N PRO A 413 27.62 -13.96 36.93
CA PRO A 413 27.85 -15.28 37.49
C PRO A 413 27.78 -16.36 36.40
N LYS A 414 28.37 -17.52 36.68
CA LYS A 414 28.22 -18.71 35.85
C LYS A 414 26.75 -19.13 35.81
N MET A 415 26.21 -19.29 34.61
CA MET A 415 24.81 -19.60 34.33
C MET A 415 24.64 -21.08 34.01
N ILE A 416 23.39 -21.56 33.98
CA ILE A 416 23.10 -22.88 33.42
C ILE A 416 23.02 -22.71 31.89
N PRO A 417 23.79 -23.47 31.09
CA PRO A 417 23.82 -23.34 29.63
C PRO A 417 22.46 -23.67 29.00
N GLY A 418 22.21 -23.14 27.80
CA GLY A 418 21.02 -23.49 27.04
C GLY A 418 21.11 -24.92 26.51
N THR A 419 19.98 -25.62 26.41
CA THR A 419 19.94 -27.00 25.89
C THR A 419 19.09 -27.10 24.65
N GLN A 420 19.59 -27.81 23.64
CA GLN A 420 18.84 -28.15 22.43
C GLN A 420 19.01 -29.62 22.10
N LYS A 421 17.89 -30.35 21.95
CA LYS A 421 17.88 -31.80 21.71
C LYS A 421 18.69 -32.58 22.76
N GLY A 422 18.67 -32.10 24.01
CA GLY A 422 19.41 -32.69 25.13
C GLY A 422 20.91 -32.38 25.21
N GLN A 423 21.48 -31.59 24.29
CA GLN A 423 22.89 -31.15 24.32
C GLN A 423 23.02 -29.67 24.69
N ASN A 424 24.08 -29.31 25.41
CA ASN A 424 24.38 -27.91 25.74
C ASN A 424 24.80 -27.17 24.47
N VAL A 425 24.27 -25.96 24.27
CA VAL A 425 24.56 -25.12 23.11
C VAL A 425 24.87 -23.69 23.52
N GLY A 426 25.84 -23.09 22.83
CA GLY A 426 26.20 -21.69 23.02
C GLY A 426 25.14 -20.74 22.45
N VAL A 427 24.78 -19.70 23.19
CA VAL A 427 23.70 -18.76 22.83
C VAL A 427 24.22 -17.33 22.79
N LYS A 428 24.05 -16.65 21.65
CA LYS A 428 24.40 -15.24 21.46
C LYS A 428 23.24 -14.33 21.87
N PHE A 429 23.56 -13.28 22.62
CA PHE A 429 22.63 -12.25 23.11
C PHE A 429 23.07 -10.87 22.67
N SER A 430 22.09 -9.98 22.47
CA SER A 430 22.33 -8.54 22.25
C SER A 430 21.44 -7.73 23.18
N ILE A 431 22.05 -6.85 23.98
CA ILE A 431 21.38 -5.98 24.94
C ILE A 431 21.58 -4.52 24.50
N PRO A 432 20.51 -3.83 24.05
CA PRO A 432 20.51 -2.39 23.96
C PRO A 432 20.35 -1.78 25.37
N PHE A 433 21.17 -0.79 25.68
CA PHE A 433 21.19 -0.07 26.95
C PHE A 433 21.15 1.43 26.68
N VAL A 434 20.36 2.20 27.45
CA VAL A 434 20.32 3.66 27.35
C VAL A 434 20.75 4.34 28.65
N ILE A 435 21.70 5.24 28.46
CA ILE A 435 22.21 6.15 29.47
C ILE A 435 21.57 7.51 29.26
N ILE A 436 21.05 8.11 30.33
CA ILE A 436 20.60 9.51 30.31
C ILE A 436 21.73 10.38 30.87
N VAL A 437 22.30 11.22 30.01
CA VAL A 437 23.25 12.26 30.39
C VAL A 437 22.48 13.54 30.68
N LYS A 438 22.67 14.13 31.86
CA LYS A 438 22.05 15.40 32.26
C LYS A 438 22.84 16.60 31.79
#